data_AF-A0A914G6U5-F1
#
_entry.id   AF-A0A914G6U5-F1
#
_cell.length_a   1.000
_cell.length_b   1.000
_cell.length_c   1.000
_cell.angle_alpha   90.00
_cell.angle_beta   90.00
_cell.angle_gamma   90.00
#
_symmetry.space_group_name_H-M   'P 1'
#
loop_
_entity.id
_entity.type
_entity.pdbx_description
1 polymer ?
#
loop_
_entity_poly.entity_id
_entity_poly.type
_entity_poly.pdbx_seq_one_letter_code
_entity_poly.pdbx_strand_id
1 'polypeptide(L)'
;EQAAYLHNQDPINYPDRHHKPELAYALTKFELLCGFRPAKQILQNLQAFPELRKVMGEQETEEFEKVIKNGHAQESKQAKAALRKCFKRMLYSQINSPALVTEQLKSFYNRLESGIRGALIEETIPVLESMRKHFPGDVGCFSPLYLNHMILQPGECCFYAAEELHAYLSGECVECVGCSNNTIRAALTPKFIDREALINVLNYRMTEPEFYLVPPQKLKNYPNVTEYAPDCKDFTLHEIQ
;
A
#
# COMPACT_ATOMS: atom_id res chain seq x y z
N GLU A 1 11.50 16.92 -5.24
CA GLU A 1 10.88 17.84 -6.24
C GLU A 1 9.36 17.88 -6.14
N GLN A 2 8.65 16.74 -6.16
CA GLN A 2 7.18 16.70 -6.05
C GLN A 2 6.63 17.35 -4.77
N ALA A 3 7.23 17.08 -3.59
CA ALA A 3 6.80 17.71 -2.34
C ALA A 3 6.88 19.25 -2.40
N ALA A 4 7.96 19.79 -2.97
CA ALA A 4 8.10 21.23 -3.19
C ALA A 4 7.05 21.78 -4.17
N TYR A 5 6.73 21.04 -5.22
CA TYR A 5 5.66 21.41 -6.16
C TYR A 5 4.30 21.47 -5.45
N LEU A 6 3.94 20.42 -4.69
CA LEU A 6 2.67 20.34 -3.96
C LEU A 6 2.56 21.45 -2.91
N HIS A 7 3.61 21.70 -2.12
CA HIS A 7 3.65 22.82 -1.17
C HIS A 7 3.44 24.18 -1.83
N ASN A 8 4.06 24.41 -2.98
CA ASN A 8 3.91 25.68 -3.70
C ASN A 8 2.48 25.88 -4.25
N GLN A 9 1.75 24.80 -4.53
CA GLN A 9 0.37 24.85 -5.05
C GLN A 9 -0.68 24.89 -3.94
N ASP A 10 -0.49 24.11 -2.87
CA ASP A 10 -1.43 23.96 -1.77
C ASP A 10 -0.68 23.81 -0.42
N PRO A 11 -0.16 24.92 0.13
CA PRO A 11 0.62 24.89 1.37
C PRO A 11 -0.21 24.55 2.61
N ILE A 12 -1.55 24.55 2.51
CA ILE A 12 -2.44 24.17 3.62
C ILE A 12 -2.42 22.66 3.81
N ASN A 13 -2.53 21.90 2.72
CA ASN A 13 -2.50 20.43 2.76
C ASN A 13 -1.08 19.86 2.69
N TYR A 14 -0.13 20.61 2.14
CA TYR A 14 1.27 20.24 2.03
C TYR A 14 2.16 21.27 2.74
N PRO A 15 2.34 21.16 4.07
CA PRO A 15 2.93 22.22 4.88
C PRO A 15 4.45 22.42 4.67
N ASP A 16 5.13 21.50 4.00
CA ASP A 16 6.59 21.56 3.81
C ASP A 16 7.04 21.02 2.45
N ARG A 17 8.31 21.25 2.11
CA ARG A 17 8.89 20.91 0.79
C ARG A 17 9.67 19.59 0.80
N HIS A 18 9.63 18.82 1.89
CA HIS A 18 10.48 17.64 2.09
C HIS A 18 9.78 16.35 1.65
N HIS A 19 10.59 15.37 1.22
CA HIS A 19 10.12 13.98 1.12
C HIS A 19 9.99 13.38 2.53
N LYS A 20 9.24 12.29 2.64
CA LYS A 20 8.94 11.62 3.90
C LYS A 20 9.22 10.11 3.77
N PRO A 21 10.49 9.67 3.83
CA PRO A 21 10.80 8.26 3.91
C PRO A 21 10.46 7.77 5.33
N GLU A 22 10.00 6.54 5.46
CA GLU A 22 9.56 6.00 6.75
C GLU A 22 10.12 4.59 6.95
N LEU A 23 10.41 4.27 8.22
CA LEU A 23 10.84 2.97 8.67
C LEU A 23 10.02 2.60 9.90
N ALA A 24 9.53 1.36 9.93
CA ALA A 24 8.83 0.78 11.07
C ALA A 24 9.64 -0.41 11.60
N TYR A 25 9.94 -0.38 12.90
CA TYR A 25 10.58 -1.47 13.63
C TYR A 25 9.59 -2.06 14.64
N ALA A 26 9.28 -3.33 14.50
CA ALA A 26 8.23 -3.99 15.27
C ALA A 26 8.67 -4.25 16.74
N LEU A 27 7.88 -3.75 17.69
CA LEU A 27 8.02 -4.04 19.13
C LEU A 27 7.15 -5.23 19.56
N THR A 28 5.98 -5.36 18.93
CA THR A 28 5.09 -6.53 19.02
C THR A 28 4.86 -7.09 17.62
N LYS A 29 4.01 -8.12 17.46
CA LYS A 29 3.54 -8.52 16.13
C LYS A 29 2.87 -7.30 15.47
N PHE A 30 3.46 -6.79 14.40
CA PHE A 30 3.03 -5.55 13.74
C PHE A 30 2.56 -5.85 12.32
N GLU A 31 1.34 -5.44 11.99
CA GLU A 31 0.72 -5.71 10.69
C GLU A 31 0.52 -4.40 9.93
N LEU A 32 0.90 -4.41 8.65
CA LEU A 32 0.76 -3.26 7.75
C LEU A 32 0.41 -3.70 6.33
N LEU A 33 -0.19 -2.79 5.58
CA LEU A 33 -0.21 -2.84 4.13
C LEU A 33 0.93 -1.98 3.60
N CYS A 34 1.73 -2.47 2.65
CA CYS A 34 2.79 -1.68 2.03
C CYS A 34 3.07 -2.12 0.60
N GLY A 35 3.06 -1.17 -0.33
CA GLY A 35 3.43 -1.42 -1.73
C GLY A 35 2.41 -2.24 -2.51
N PHE A 36 2.40 -2.10 -3.83
CA PHE A 36 1.55 -2.96 -4.64
C PHE A 36 2.13 -4.39 -4.69
N ARG A 37 1.21 -5.37 -4.60
CA ARG A 37 1.53 -6.78 -4.78
C ARG A 37 2.19 -7.06 -6.12
N PRO A 38 2.92 -8.18 -6.27
CA PRO A 38 3.37 -8.65 -7.57
C PRO A 38 2.21 -8.74 -8.56
N ALA A 39 2.47 -8.39 -9.83
CA ALA A 39 1.41 -8.29 -10.84
C ALA A 39 0.60 -9.59 -10.96
N LYS A 40 1.26 -10.74 -10.83
CA LYS A 40 0.62 -12.07 -10.85
C LYS A 40 -0.41 -12.25 -9.74
N GLN A 41 -0.10 -11.80 -8.52
CA GLN A 41 -1.03 -11.90 -7.38
C GLN A 41 -2.21 -10.94 -7.56
N ILE A 42 -1.98 -9.72 -8.08
CA ILE A 42 -3.06 -8.79 -8.42
C ILE A 42 -4.00 -9.41 -9.47
N LEU A 43 -3.46 -10.05 -10.51
CA LEU A 43 -4.28 -10.74 -11.52
C LEU A 43 -5.06 -11.92 -10.93
N GLN A 44 -4.46 -12.71 -10.04
CA GLN A 44 -5.15 -13.79 -9.33
C GLN A 44 -6.32 -13.25 -8.50
N ASN A 45 -6.12 -12.11 -7.81
CA ASN A 45 -7.18 -11.46 -7.05
C ASN A 45 -8.28 -10.88 -7.94
N LEU A 46 -7.94 -10.29 -9.09
CA LEU A 46 -8.92 -9.81 -10.08
C LEU A 46 -9.76 -10.96 -10.68
N GLN A 47 -9.19 -12.16 -10.80
CA GLN A 47 -9.90 -13.36 -11.25
C GLN A 47 -10.79 -13.94 -10.15
N ALA A 48 -10.26 -14.03 -8.93
CA ALA A 48 -10.99 -14.57 -7.78
C ALA A 48 -12.14 -13.66 -7.33
N PHE A 49 -11.97 -12.35 -7.45
CA PHE A 49 -12.92 -11.33 -6.99
C PHE A 49 -13.31 -10.39 -8.16
N PRO A 50 -14.33 -10.77 -8.96
CA PRO A 50 -14.90 -9.90 -10.00
C PRO A 50 -15.37 -8.55 -9.44
N GLU A 51 -15.64 -8.46 -8.15
CA GLU A 51 -16.00 -7.23 -7.46
C GLU A 51 -14.90 -6.18 -7.53
N LEU A 52 -13.63 -6.58 -7.36
CA LEU A 52 -12.49 -5.70 -7.56
C LEU A 52 -12.40 -5.23 -9.01
N ARG A 53 -12.60 -6.15 -9.95
CA ARG A 53 -12.60 -5.86 -11.40
C ARG A 53 -13.61 -4.78 -11.77
N LYS A 54 -14.83 -4.86 -11.24
CA LYS A 54 -15.89 -3.87 -11.49
C LYS A 54 -15.51 -2.48 -10.96
N VAL A 55 -14.94 -2.40 -9.76
CA VAL A 55 -14.59 -1.10 -9.16
C VAL A 55 -13.35 -0.49 -9.82
N MET A 56 -12.36 -1.32 -10.20
CA MET A 56 -11.17 -0.92 -10.96
C MET A 56 -11.44 -0.68 -12.46
N GLY A 57 -12.63 -1.01 -12.95
CA GLY A 57 -13.02 -0.90 -14.36
C GLY A 57 -12.65 -2.13 -15.18
N GLU A 58 -13.65 -2.68 -15.89
CA GLU A 58 -13.47 -3.89 -16.70
C GLU A 58 -12.48 -3.66 -17.85
N GLN A 59 -12.57 -2.52 -18.54
CA GLN A 59 -11.67 -2.19 -19.64
C GLN A 59 -10.23 -1.98 -19.15
N GLU A 60 -10.06 -1.24 -18.06
CA GLU A 60 -8.75 -0.94 -17.48
C GLU A 60 -8.05 -2.22 -16.98
N THR A 61 -8.79 -3.09 -16.31
CA THR A 61 -8.27 -4.37 -15.80
C THR A 61 -7.97 -5.38 -16.91
N GLU A 62 -8.76 -5.40 -17.99
CA GLU A 62 -8.42 -6.17 -19.20
C GLU A 62 -7.15 -5.66 -19.88
N GLU A 63 -6.95 -4.34 -19.95
CA GLU A 63 -5.71 -3.76 -20.47
C GLU A 63 -4.51 -4.17 -19.61
N PHE A 64 -4.63 -4.06 -18.28
CA PHE A 64 -3.59 -4.51 -17.35
C PHE A 64 -3.28 -6.00 -17.51
N GLU A 65 -4.31 -6.85 -17.59
CA GLU A 65 -4.14 -8.28 -17.81
C GLU A 65 -3.41 -8.59 -19.12
N LYS A 66 -3.76 -7.90 -20.22
CA LYS A 66 -3.07 -8.03 -21.52
C LYS A 66 -1.60 -7.61 -21.43
N VAL A 67 -1.29 -6.49 -20.79
CA VAL A 67 0.08 -6.00 -20.64
C VAL A 67 0.95 -7.03 -19.92
N ILE A 68 0.47 -7.59 -18.80
CA ILE A 68 1.22 -8.58 -18.03
C ILE A 68 1.34 -9.91 -18.79
N LYS A 69 0.26 -10.39 -19.42
CA LYS A 69 0.27 -11.65 -20.20
C LYS A 69 1.15 -11.60 -21.45
N ASN A 70 1.34 -10.42 -22.03
CA ASN A 70 2.24 -10.22 -23.16
C ASN A 70 3.74 -10.24 -22.77
N GLY A 71 4.07 -10.58 -21.51
CA GLY A 71 5.44 -10.76 -21.05
C GLY A 71 6.16 -9.47 -20.69
N HIS A 72 5.47 -8.33 -20.60
CA HIS A 72 6.06 -7.12 -20.05
C HIS A 72 6.46 -7.35 -18.59
N ALA A 73 7.70 -7.00 -18.23
CA ALA A 73 8.13 -7.02 -16.84
C ALA A 73 7.21 -6.13 -16.00
N GLN A 74 6.90 -6.54 -14.77
CA GLN A 74 6.04 -5.78 -13.86
C GLN A 74 6.60 -4.37 -13.54
N GLU A 75 7.92 -4.20 -13.61
CA GLU A 75 8.60 -2.91 -13.45
C GLU A 75 8.53 -2.00 -14.69
N SER A 76 8.01 -2.48 -15.82
CA SER A 76 7.94 -1.72 -17.06
C SER A 76 6.99 -0.52 -16.95
N LYS A 77 7.27 0.53 -17.72
CA LYS A 77 6.43 1.73 -17.79
C LYS A 77 4.98 1.39 -18.20
N GLN A 78 4.81 0.41 -19.09
CA GLN A 78 3.50 -0.05 -19.56
C GLN A 78 2.70 -0.72 -18.44
N ALA A 79 3.33 -1.62 -17.68
CA ALA A 79 2.68 -2.31 -16.57
C ALA A 79 2.24 -1.32 -15.48
N LYS A 80 3.15 -0.40 -15.09
CA LYS A 80 2.86 0.68 -14.13
C LYS A 80 1.74 1.60 -14.60
N ALA A 81 1.76 2.00 -15.88
CA ALA A 81 0.71 2.84 -16.47
C ALA A 81 -0.66 2.14 -16.49
N ALA A 82 -0.70 0.84 -16.77
CA ALA A 82 -1.94 0.06 -16.78
C ALA A 82 -2.52 -0.12 -15.36
N LEU A 83 -1.67 -0.43 -14.36
CA LEU A 83 -2.10 -0.48 -12.95
C LEU A 83 -2.61 0.90 -12.48
N ARG A 84 -1.93 1.97 -12.87
CA ARG A 84 -2.34 3.34 -12.60
C ARG A 84 -3.74 3.67 -13.14
N LYS A 85 -4.09 3.19 -14.34
CA LYS A 85 -5.46 3.36 -14.89
C LYS A 85 -6.49 2.65 -14.01
N CYS A 86 -6.21 1.41 -13.61
CA CYS A 86 -7.09 0.63 -12.71
C CYS A 86 -7.28 1.35 -11.37
N PHE A 87 -6.19 1.79 -10.75
CA PHE A 87 -6.21 2.47 -9.46
C PHE A 87 -6.95 3.82 -9.53
N LYS A 88 -6.70 4.61 -10.59
CA LYS A 88 -7.46 5.83 -10.87
C LYS A 88 -8.95 5.53 -10.94
N ARG A 89 -9.36 4.55 -11.76
CA ARG A 89 -10.77 4.21 -11.92
C ARG A 89 -11.42 3.84 -10.58
N MET A 90 -10.74 3.04 -9.75
CA MET A 90 -11.20 2.67 -8.42
C MET A 90 -11.40 3.87 -7.50
N LEU A 91 -10.45 4.81 -7.43
CA LEU A 91 -10.58 6.01 -6.58
C LEU A 91 -11.75 6.90 -7.01
N TYR A 92 -12.02 7.00 -8.32
CA TYR A 92 -13.15 7.77 -8.84
C TYR A 92 -14.48 7.02 -8.73
N SER A 93 -14.50 5.68 -8.72
CA SER A 93 -15.71 4.90 -8.44
C SER A 93 -16.30 5.23 -7.06
N GLN A 94 -15.48 5.46 -6.04
CA GLN A 94 -15.93 5.86 -4.70
C GLN A 94 -16.77 7.14 -4.70
N ILE A 95 -16.40 8.12 -5.53
CA ILE A 95 -17.08 9.43 -5.54
C ILE A 95 -18.19 9.52 -6.60
N ASN A 96 -17.99 8.87 -7.74
CA ASN A 96 -18.94 8.93 -8.85
C ASN A 96 -20.06 7.87 -8.70
N SER A 97 -19.81 6.79 -7.97
CA SER A 97 -20.74 5.67 -7.83
C SER A 97 -20.60 4.95 -6.47
N PRO A 98 -20.79 5.64 -5.34
CA PRO A 98 -20.64 5.05 -4.00
C PRO A 98 -21.58 3.86 -3.73
N ALA A 99 -22.78 3.88 -4.31
CA ALA A 99 -23.74 2.76 -4.21
C ALA A 99 -23.19 1.49 -4.86
N LEU A 100 -22.53 1.62 -6.03
CA LEU A 100 -21.84 0.52 -6.69
C LEU A 100 -20.72 -0.02 -5.79
N VAL A 101 -19.88 0.85 -5.22
CA VAL A 101 -18.80 0.40 -4.32
C VAL A 101 -19.36 -0.38 -3.13
N THR A 102 -20.43 0.12 -2.52
CA THR A 102 -21.10 -0.54 -1.38
C THR A 102 -21.66 -1.91 -1.76
N GLU A 103 -22.34 -2.01 -2.90
CA GLU A 103 -22.85 -3.27 -3.43
C GLU A 103 -21.71 -4.26 -3.72
N GLN A 104 -20.64 -3.79 -4.35
CA GLN A 104 -19.49 -4.61 -4.68
C GLN A 104 -18.74 -5.09 -3.44
N LEU A 105 -18.61 -4.26 -2.40
CA LEU A 105 -18.06 -4.69 -1.11
C LEU A 105 -18.93 -5.77 -0.46
N LYS A 106 -20.25 -5.61 -0.47
CA LYS A 106 -21.17 -6.64 0.05
C LYS A 106 -20.98 -7.98 -0.67
N SER A 107 -20.94 -7.97 -2.00
CA SER A 107 -20.67 -9.19 -2.80
C SER A 107 -19.30 -9.78 -2.50
N PHE A 108 -18.29 -8.92 -2.33
CA PHE A 108 -16.92 -9.33 -2.03
C PHE A 108 -16.83 -10.07 -0.69
N TYR A 109 -17.45 -9.55 0.37
CA TYR A 109 -17.45 -10.21 1.67
C TYR A 109 -18.23 -11.53 1.65
N ASN A 110 -19.37 -11.61 0.95
CA ASN A 110 -20.09 -12.89 0.77
C ASN A 110 -19.19 -13.95 0.10
N ARG A 111 -18.37 -13.54 -0.87
CA ARG A 111 -17.42 -14.42 -1.56
C ARG A 111 -16.24 -14.81 -0.67
N LEU A 112 -15.78 -13.91 0.20
CA LEU A 112 -14.75 -14.19 1.19
C LEU A 112 -15.25 -15.23 2.22
N GLU A 113 -16.48 -15.06 2.71
CA GLU A 113 -17.16 -15.94 3.64
C GLU A 113 -17.42 -17.34 3.04
N SER A 114 -17.54 -17.46 1.71
CA SER A 114 -17.68 -18.76 1.03
C SER A 114 -16.36 -19.51 0.81
N GLY A 115 -15.23 -18.97 1.27
CA GLY A 115 -13.92 -19.64 1.24
C GLY A 115 -13.03 -19.26 0.06
N ILE A 116 -13.44 -18.32 -0.80
CA ILE A 116 -12.56 -17.83 -1.88
C ILE A 116 -11.46 -16.95 -1.29
N ARG A 117 -10.23 -17.11 -1.78
CA ARG A 117 -9.03 -16.39 -1.31
C ARG A 117 -8.25 -15.66 -2.40
N GLY A 118 -8.21 -16.20 -3.63
CA GLY A 118 -7.29 -15.67 -4.65
C GLY A 118 -5.83 -15.83 -4.20
N ALA A 119 -5.12 -14.72 -4.08
CA ALA A 119 -3.76 -14.63 -3.55
C ALA A 119 -3.69 -14.15 -2.09
N LEU A 120 -4.83 -14.06 -1.39
CA LEU A 120 -4.86 -13.73 0.04
C LEU A 120 -4.34 -14.90 0.89
N ILE A 121 -3.69 -14.56 1.99
CA ILE A 121 -3.35 -15.49 3.07
C ILE A 121 -4.44 -15.45 4.16
N GLU A 122 -4.54 -16.49 4.99
CA GLU A 122 -5.60 -16.56 6.02
C GLU A 122 -5.47 -15.43 7.06
N GLU A 123 -4.25 -14.98 7.33
CA GLU A 123 -3.97 -13.84 8.21
C GLU A 123 -4.54 -12.52 7.67
N THR A 124 -4.83 -12.41 6.37
CA THR A 124 -5.46 -11.22 5.79
C THR A 124 -6.98 -11.18 6.04
N ILE A 125 -7.61 -12.31 6.37
CA ILE A 125 -9.08 -12.36 6.56
C ILE A 125 -9.53 -11.52 7.77
N PRO A 126 -8.91 -11.63 8.96
CA PRO A 126 -9.23 -10.74 10.08
C PRO A 126 -9.02 -9.25 9.77
N VAL A 127 -8.01 -8.92 8.95
CA VAL A 127 -7.76 -7.53 8.50
C VAL A 127 -8.92 -7.01 7.67
N LEU A 128 -9.38 -7.79 6.69
CA LEU A 128 -10.54 -7.44 5.85
C LEU A 128 -11.82 -7.27 6.69
N GLU A 129 -12.06 -8.15 7.66
CA GLU A 129 -13.18 -8.03 8.59
C GLU A 129 -13.09 -6.76 9.47
N SER A 130 -11.88 -6.43 9.95
CA SER A 130 -11.64 -5.19 10.68
C SER A 130 -11.90 -3.96 9.82
N MET A 131 -11.43 -3.96 8.57
CA MET A 131 -11.69 -2.88 7.61
C MET A 131 -13.20 -2.72 7.34
N ARG A 132 -13.93 -3.84 7.12
CA ARG A 132 -15.39 -3.85 6.95
C ARG A 132 -16.11 -3.13 8.08
N LYS A 133 -15.69 -3.40 9.32
CA LYS A 133 -16.30 -2.87 10.53
C LYS A 133 -16.01 -1.39 10.72
N HIS A 134 -14.76 -0.97 10.53
CA HIS A 134 -14.33 0.41 10.83
C HIS A 134 -14.58 1.38 9.68
N PHE A 135 -14.59 0.88 8.43
CA PHE A 135 -14.74 1.69 7.22
C PHE A 135 -15.81 1.14 6.28
N PRO A 136 -17.06 0.95 6.75
CA PRO A 136 -18.12 0.36 5.95
C PRO A 136 -18.39 1.19 4.69
N GLY A 137 -18.34 0.54 3.53
CA GLY A 137 -18.59 1.18 2.23
C GLY A 137 -17.41 1.97 1.65
N ASP A 138 -16.25 1.98 2.30
CA ASP A 138 -15.04 2.64 1.79
C ASP A 138 -14.29 1.73 0.81
N VAL A 139 -13.97 2.23 -0.38
CA VAL A 139 -13.25 1.51 -1.44
C VAL A 139 -11.90 0.96 -0.99
N GLY A 140 -11.27 1.59 0.02
CA GLY A 140 -10.02 1.12 0.61
C GLY A 140 -10.12 -0.25 1.27
N CYS A 141 -11.33 -0.76 1.55
CA CYS A 141 -11.52 -2.13 2.02
C CYS A 141 -11.04 -3.19 1.01
N PHE A 142 -10.88 -2.84 -0.27
CA PHE A 142 -10.26 -3.71 -1.26
C PHE A 142 -8.72 -3.72 -1.20
N SER A 143 -8.10 -2.85 -0.40
CA SER A 143 -6.64 -2.67 -0.39
C SER A 143 -5.81 -3.92 -0.15
N PRO A 144 -6.21 -4.90 0.68
CA PRO A 144 -5.42 -6.13 0.83
C PRO A 144 -5.36 -7.02 -0.44
N LEU A 145 -6.23 -6.77 -1.43
CA LEU A 145 -6.20 -7.47 -2.73
C LEU A 145 -5.13 -6.91 -3.68
N TYR A 146 -4.66 -5.68 -3.48
CA TYR A 146 -3.66 -5.05 -4.36
C TYR A 146 -2.42 -4.53 -3.64
N LEU A 147 -2.44 -4.43 -2.31
CA LEU A 147 -1.27 -4.14 -1.48
C LEU A 147 -0.77 -5.40 -0.76
N ASN A 148 0.54 -5.44 -0.48
CA ASN A 148 1.10 -6.54 0.31
C ASN A 148 0.61 -6.45 1.75
N HIS A 149 0.11 -7.55 2.30
CA HIS A 149 -0.12 -7.67 3.74
C HIS A 149 1.17 -8.16 4.39
N MET A 150 1.87 -7.26 5.08
CA MET A 150 3.13 -7.56 5.76
C MET A 150 2.87 -7.78 7.25
N ILE A 151 3.50 -8.82 7.80
CA ILE A 151 3.41 -9.18 9.21
C ILE A 151 4.83 -9.24 9.74
N LEU A 152 5.21 -8.25 10.52
CA LEU A 152 6.52 -8.16 11.17
C LEU A 152 6.46 -8.78 12.57
N GLN A 153 7.41 -9.66 12.86
CA GLN A 153 7.67 -10.16 14.21
C GLN A 153 8.47 -9.12 15.03
N PRO A 154 8.43 -9.17 16.37
CA PRO A 154 9.29 -8.32 17.20
C PRO A 154 10.76 -8.42 16.77
N GLY A 155 11.38 -7.27 16.52
CA GLY A 155 12.74 -7.21 15.99
C GLY A 155 12.86 -7.11 14.47
N GLU A 156 11.78 -7.32 13.73
CA GLU A 156 11.78 -7.13 12.28
C GLU A 156 11.51 -5.66 11.92
N CYS A 157 12.03 -5.27 10.77
CA CYS A 157 12.01 -3.89 10.31
C CYS A 157 11.61 -3.82 8.83
N CYS A 158 10.77 -2.85 8.49
CA CYS A 158 10.52 -2.49 7.11
C CYS A 158 10.77 -1.00 6.85
N PHE A 159 11.11 -0.68 5.60
CA PHE A 159 11.32 0.66 5.12
C PHE A 159 10.57 0.85 3.80
N TYR A 160 10.02 2.04 3.63
CA TYR A 160 9.44 2.45 2.36
C TYR A 160 9.77 3.92 2.10
N ALA A 161 10.18 4.17 0.85
CA ALA A 161 10.52 5.50 0.38
C ALA A 161 9.25 6.33 0.12
N ALA A 162 9.44 7.57 -0.30
CA ALA A 162 8.36 8.36 -0.85
C ALA A 162 7.69 7.63 -2.03
N GLU A 163 6.43 7.99 -2.32
CA GLU A 163 5.64 7.45 -3.44
C GLU A 163 5.12 6.00 -3.24
N GLU A 164 5.31 5.42 -2.06
CA GLU A 164 4.80 4.11 -1.67
C GLU A 164 3.46 4.22 -0.91
N LEU A 165 2.47 3.46 -1.34
CA LEU A 165 1.18 3.39 -0.65
C LEU A 165 1.26 2.40 0.50
N HIS A 166 0.90 2.83 1.71
CA HIS A 166 0.96 1.99 2.91
C HIS A 166 -0.12 2.38 3.93
N ALA A 167 -0.38 1.48 4.88
CA ALA A 167 -1.26 1.71 6.02
C ALA A 167 -0.91 0.76 7.17
N TYR A 168 -0.69 1.29 8.38
CA TYR A 168 -0.57 0.46 9.58
C TYR A 168 -1.93 -0.10 10.00
N LEU A 169 -1.96 -1.36 10.40
CA LEU A 169 -3.18 -2.10 10.72
C LEU A 169 -3.29 -2.42 12.21
N SER A 170 -2.22 -2.96 12.81
CA SER A 170 -2.20 -3.37 14.22
C SER A 170 -0.78 -3.54 14.76
N GLY A 171 -0.66 -3.56 16.09
CA GLY A 171 0.61 -3.76 16.80
C GLY A 171 1.30 -2.46 17.22
N GLU A 172 2.50 -2.62 17.76
CA GLU A 172 3.35 -1.53 18.28
C GLU A 172 4.68 -1.53 17.54
N CYS A 173 5.14 -0.35 17.14
CA CYS A 173 6.42 -0.18 16.46
C CYS A 173 7.15 1.09 16.92
N VAL A 174 8.47 1.12 16.70
CA VAL A 174 9.26 2.35 16.62
C VAL A 174 9.22 2.83 15.18
N GLU A 175 8.86 4.10 14.98
CA GLU A 175 8.83 4.72 13.66
C GLU A 175 9.97 5.74 13.52
N CYS A 176 10.72 5.64 12.43
CA CYS A 176 11.65 6.68 12.00
C CYS A 176 11.10 7.33 10.73
N VAL A 177 10.98 8.65 10.74
CA VAL A 177 10.32 9.41 9.68
C VAL A 177 11.18 10.61 9.30
N GLY A 178 11.28 10.90 8.01
CA GLY A 178 11.85 12.18 7.58
C GLY A 178 11.04 13.36 8.13
N CYS A 179 11.71 14.50 8.27
CA CYS A 179 11.12 15.73 8.83
C CYS A 179 10.10 16.39 7.88
N SER A 180 8.96 15.73 7.68
CA SER A 180 7.85 16.18 6.83
C SER A 180 6.51 15.77 7.42
N ASN A 181 5.52 16.63 7.26
CA ASN A 181 4.11 16.35 7.59
C ASN A 181 3.25 16.22 6.32
N ASN A 182 3.86 16.11 5.14
CA ASN A 182 3.15 15.86 3.90
C ASN A 182 2.50 14.46 3.94
N THR A 183 1.21 14.38 3.63
CA THR A 183 0.50 13.09 3.58
C THR A 183 -0.61 13.17 2.54
N ILE A 184 -0.47 12.37 1.48
CA ILE A 184 -1.54 12.15 0.49
C ILE A 184 -2.28 10.87 0.88
N ARG A 185 -3.58 10.99 1.16
CA ARG A 185 -4.41 9.86 1.58
C ARG A 185 -5.08 9.22 0.37
N ALA A 186 -5.33 7.92 0.44
CA ALA A 186 -6.01 7.18 -0.63
C ALA A 186 -7.47 6.85 -0.30
N ALA A 187 -7.73 6.40 0.92
CA ALA A 187 -8.98 5.80 1.35
C ALA A 187 -8.96 5.62 2.89
N LEU A 188 -10.00 4.97 3.45
CA LEU A 188 -10.08 4.61 4.87
C LEU A 188 -9.91 5.81 5.82
N THR A 189 -10.49 6.95 5.44
CA THR A 189 -10.32 8.19 6.18
C THR A 189 -11.48 9.15 5.97
N PRO A 190 -11.89 9.92 6.99
CA PRO A 190 -12.81 11.04 6.80
C PRO A 190 -12.08 12.32 6.35
N LYS A 191 -10.74 12.34 6.36
CA LYS A 191 -9.92 13.51 6.02
C LYS A 191 -9.89 13.75 4.50
N PHE A 192 -9.38 14.92 4.11
CA PHE A 192 -9.17 15.27 2.71
C PHE A 192 -8.30 14.24 1.95
N ILE A 193 -8.73 13.93 0.73
CA ILE A 193 -8.09 13.00 -0.22
C ILE A 193 -7.84 13.76 -1.53
N ASP A 194 -6.59 14.10 -1.78
CA ASP A 194 -6.13 14.66 -3.06
C ASP A 194 -5.87 13.52 -4.06
N ARG A 195 -6.94 13.11 -4.76
CA ARG A 195 -6.89 11.97 -5.70
C ARG A 195 -5.96 12.23 -6.88
N GLU A 196 -5.95 13.45 -7.39
CA GLU A 196 -5.13 13.78 -8.56
C GLU A 196 -3.65 13.75 -8.19
N ALA A 197 -3.25 14.37 -7.08
CA ALA A 197 -1.87 14.27 -6.60
C ALA A 197 -1.49 12.82 -6.32
N LEU A 198 -2.34 12.05 -5.64
CA LEU A 198 -2.08 10.64 -5.33
C LEU A 198 -1.80 9.82 -6.60
N ILE A 199 -2.69 9.91 -7.59
CA ILE A 199 -2.57 9.15 -8.84
C ILE A 199 -1.26 9.49 -9.56
N ASN A 200 -0.84 10.76 -9.48
CA ASN A 200 0.36 11.27 -10.12
C ASN A 200 1.66 10.87 -9.40
N VAL A 201 1.65 10.87 -8.07
CA VAL A 201 2.82 10.69 -7.21
C VAL A 201 3.20 9.23 -7.04
N LEU A 202 2.23 8.30 -6.94
CA LEU A 202 2.53 6.88 -6.70
C LEU A 202 3.45 6.29 -7.78
N ASN A 203 4.40 5.45 -7.35
CA ASN A 203 5.39 4.84 -8.24
C ASN A 203 4.88 3.56 -8.96
N TYR A 204 3.76 3.00 -8.50
CA TYR A 204 3.11 1.77 -9.01
C TYR A 204 4.05 0.55 -9.12
N ARG A 205 5.11 0.51 -8.32
CA ARG A 205 6.01 -0.63 -8.21
C ARG A 205 5.25 -1.84 -7.67
N MET A 206 5.39 -2.97 -8.33
CA MET A 206 4.73 -4.23 -7.98
C MET A 206 5.80 -5.21 -7.53
N THR A 207 5.99 -5.34 -6.23
CA THR A 207 7.09 -6.12 -5.63
C THR A 207 6.58 -7.06 -4.55
N GLU A 208 7.37 -8.09 -4.28
CA GLU A 208 7.15 -8.98 -3.14
C GLU A 208 7.41 -8.23 -1.82
N PRO A 209 6.82 -8.66 -0.69
CA PRO A 209 7.02 -8.06 0.63
C PRO A 209 8.48 -7.88 1.05
N GLU A 210 9.36 -8.81 0.66
CA GLU A 210 10.78 -8.82 1.02
C GLU A 210 11.53 -7.59 0.50
N PHE A 211 11.01 -6.93 -0.54
CA PHE A 211 11.57 -5.69 -1.06
C PHE A 211 11.60 -4.58 0.01
N TYR A 212 10.65 -4.59 0.95
CA TYR A 212 10.52 -3.57 1.98
C TYR A 212 11.23 -3.93 3.28
N LEU A 213 11.75 -5.15 3.44
CA LEU A 213 12.42 -5.56 4.67
C LEU A 213 13.82 -4.94 4.79
N VAL A 214 14.14 -4.45 5.98
CA VAL A 214 15.49 -3.97 6.33
C VAL A 214 16.18 -5.04 7.16
N PRO A 215 17.17 -5.76 6.62
CA PRO A 215 17.83 -6.82 7.36
C PRO A 215 18.68 -6.25 8.50
N PRO A 216 18.69 -6.91 9.67
CA PRO A 216 19.55 -6.51 10.77
C PRO A 216 21.02 -6.79 10.45
N GLN A 217 21.89 -5.85 10.81
CA GLN A 217 23.34 -5.99 10.70
C GLN A 217 24.01 -5.77 12.05
N LYS A 218 24.76 -6.75 12.56
CA LYS A 218 25.59 -6.57 13.76
C LYS A 218 26.80 -5.70 13.46
N LEU A 219 27.05 -4.70 14.30
CA LEU A 219 28.21 -3.82 14.15
C LEU A 219 29.49 -4.51 14.62
N LYS A 220 30.53 -4.51 13.77
CA LYS A 220 31.79 -5.25 13.98
C LYS A 220 32.48 -4.95 15.32
N ASN A 221 32.44 -3.70 15.77
CA ASN A 221 33.09 -3.25 17.01
C ASN A 221 32.10 -3.10 18.18
N TYR A 222 30.82 -3.36 17.96
CA TYR A 222 29.74 -3.15 18.93
C TYR A 222 28.77 -4.34 18.86
N PRO A 223 29.12 -5.51 19.41
CA PRO A 223 28.34 -6.75 19.25
C PRO A 223 26.93 -6.67 19.86
N ASN A 224 26.73 -5.80 20.86
CA ASN A 224 25.43 -5.55 21.49
C ASN A 224 24.56 -4.56 20.70
N VAL A 225 25.05 -4.05 19.57
CA VAL A 225 24.33 -3.11 18.70
C VAL A 225 23.93 -3.81 17.41
N THR A 226 22.63 -3.82 17.14
CA THR A 226 22.06 -4.24 15.86
C THR A 226 21.67 -3.00 15.07
N GLU A 227 22.18 -2.87 13.85
CA GLU A 227 21.89 -1.79 12.93
C GLU A 227 20.83 -2.19 11.90
N TYR A 228 19.90 -1.27 11.65
CA TYR A 228 18.94 -1.31 10.55
C TYR A 228 19.18 -0.05 9.69
N ALA A 229 19.85 -0.24 8.55
CA ALA A 229 20.27 0.82 7.65
C ALA A 229 19.44 0.77 6.35
N PRO A 230 18.31 1.48 6.27
CA PRO A 230 17.55 1.58 5.03
C PRO A 230 18.31 2.38 3.96
N ASP A 231 17.88 2.26 2.70
CA ASP A 231 18.42 3.08 1.58
C ASP A 231 17.87 4.51 1.62
N CYS A 232 18.21 5.25 2.68
CA CYS A 232 17.95 6.68 2.83
C CYS A 232 19.11 7.38 3.54
N LYS A 233 19.16 8.71 3.43
CA LYS A 233 20.19 9.53 4.11
C LYS A 233 19.69 10.15 5.41
N ASP A 234 18.38 10.06 5.65
CA ASP A 234 17.67 10.79 6.67
C ASP A 234 17.88 10.17 8.06
N PHE A 235 17.98 8.84 8.15
CA PHE A 235 18.12 8.14 9.42
C PHE A 235 18.72 6.73 9.27
N THR A 236 19.18 6.19 10.40
CA THR A 236 19.55 4.78 10.62
C THR A 236 19.08 4.43 12.02
N LEU A 237 18.58 3.21 12.24
CA LEU A 237 18.12 2.75 13.54
C LEU A 237 19.13 1.79 14.16
N HIS A 238 19.51 2.05 15.41
CA HIS A 238 20.34 1.16 16.22
C HIS A 238 19.53 0.63 17.40
N GLU A 239 19.40 -0.69 17.50
CA GLU A 239 18.89 -1.39 18.67
C GLU A 239 20.07 -1.76 19.57
N ILE A 240 19.99 -1.43 20.87
CA ILE A 240 21.01 -1.74 21.87
C ILE A 240 20.42 -2.73 22.87
N GLN A 241 21.05 -3.90 23.00
CA GLN A 241 20.68 -4.95 23.95
C GLN A 241 21.56 -4.94 25.21
#